data_AF-A0A356RBK0-F1
#
_entry.id   AF-A0A356RBK0-F1
#
_cell.length_a   1.000
_cell.length_b   1.000
_cell.length_c   1.000
_cell.angle_alpha   90.00
_cell.angle_beta   90.00
_cell.angle_gamma   90.00
#
_symmetry.space_group_name_H-M   'P 1'
#
loop_
_entity.id
_entity.type
_entity.pdbx_description
1 polymer ?
#
loop_
_entity_poly.entity_id
_entity_poly.type
_entity_poly.pdbx_seq_one_letter_code
_entity_poly.pdbx_strand_id
1 'polypeptide(L)'
;MRHSQTSNRNPAIKDCTGKYGKRTNLQFFDEAFSSLQKQGIGNRGMMTVGLIGSRDVPGYTLRTAQSMLRWDLRPSFWSHVFVVAEPVTSRTSLRSLPILEVPLHPRNGIFPRPECNGINEGTLGLYENKDIDANVGLVAVSMSDEEAKKLKKRAMNWNQDRVRYNFWEMLG
;
A
#
# COMPACT_ATOMS: atom_id res chain seq x y z
N MET A 1 -23.40 21.44 10.78
CA MET A 1 -22.02 21.26 10.28
C MET A 1 -21.17 20.71 11.40
N ARG A 2 -20.71 19.45 11.33
CA ARG A 2 -19.71 18.95 12.28
C ARG A 2 -18.36 19.54 11.87
N HIS A 3 -17.84 20.46 12.67
CA HIS A 3 -16.46 20.92 12.57
C HIS A 3 -15.54 19.73 12.86
N SER A 4 -15.07 19.08 11.80
CA SER A 4 -14.01 18.09 11.85
C SER A 4 -12.78 18.74 12.51
N GLN A 5 -12.32 18.21 13.65
CA GLN A 5 -11.12 18.66 14.37
C GLN A 5 -9.80 18.33 13.64
N THR A 6 -9.81 18.30 12.31
CA THR A 6 -8.68 17.85 11.48
C THR A 6 -7.87 19.02 10.93
N SER A 7 -7.77 20.13 11.67
CA SER A 7 -6.94 21.29 11.26
C SER A 7 -5.46 21.10 11.57
N ASN A 8 -5.11 20.25 12.55
CA ASN A 8 -3.72 19.98 12.88
C ASN A 8 -3.17 18.85 12.02
N ARG A 9 -2.15 19.19 11.22
CA ARG A 9 -1.40 18.22 10.42
C ARG A 9 -0.77 17.17 11.35
N ASN A 10 -1.02 15.89 11.09
CA ASN A 10 -0.41 14.82 11.86
C ASN A 10 1.13 14.92 11.73
N PRO A 11 1.88 15.10 12.84
CA PRO A 11 3.33 15.28 12.80
C PRO A 11 4.07 14.04 12.30
N ALA A 12 3.44 12.86 12.32
CA ALA A 12 3.98 11.64 11.75
C ALA A 12 3.96 11.64 10.20
N ILE A 13 3.16 12.51 9.56
CA ILE A 13 3.06 12.60 8.10
C ILE A 13 4.12 13.56 7.55
N LYS A 14 5.18 12.98 7.00
CA LYS A 14 6.23 13.71 6.29
C LYS A 14 5.83 13.86 4.82
N ASP A 15 5.73 15.11 4.35
CA ASP A 15 5.54 15.39 2.92
C ASP A 15 6.91 15.47 2.26
N CYS A 16 7.10 14.61 1.26
CA CYS A 16 8.34 14.44 0.55
C CYS A 16 8.26 14.99 -0.90
N THR A 17 7.11 15.54 -1.32
CA THR A 17 6.81 15.87 -2.72
C THR A 17 7.89 16.73 -3.37
N GLY A 18 8.34 17.80 -2.68
CA GLY A 18 9.37 18.70 -3.21
C GLY A 18 10.72 18.03 -3.49
N LYS A 19 11.07 16.99 -2.73
CA LYS A 19 12.36 16.27 -2.87
C LYS A 19 12.34 15.23 -3.99
N TYR A 20 11.20 14.59 -4.25
CA TYR A 20 11.11 13.46 -5.17
C TYR A 20 10.38 13.74 -6.49
N GLY A 21 9.91 14.97 -6.75
CA GLY A 21 9.19 15.29 -8.00
C GLY A 21 9.94 14.96 -9.31
N LYS A 22 11.28 14.90 -9.29
CA LYS A 22 12.11 14.50 -10.44
C LYS A 22 12.67 13.06 -10.35
N ARG A 23 12.50 12.38 -9.21
CA ARG A 23 13.06 11.05 -8.93
C ARG A 23 12.11 9.94 -9.37
N THR A 24 12.59 8.71 -9.43
CA THR A 24 11.74 7.52 -9.64
C THR A 24 11.05 7.11 -8.34
N ASN A 25 9.97 6.35 -8.43
CA ASN A 25 9.27 5.85 -7.24
C ASN A 25 10.14 4.90 -6.42
N LEU A 26 11.00 4.10 -7.08
CA LEU A 26 11.95 3.23 -6.37
C LEU A 26 12.96 4.03 -5.52
N GLN A 27 13.43 5.18 -6.00
CA GLN A 27 14.30 6.05 -5.23
C GLN A 27 13.60 6.64 -3.99
N PHE A 28 12.29 6.91 -4.09
CA PHE A 28 11.49 7.29 -2.93
C PHE A 28 11.41 6.16 -1.91
N PHE A 29 11.07 4.93 -2.35
CA PHE A 29 10.96 3.79 -1.45
C PHE A 29 12.29 3.45 -0.77
N ASP A 30 13.41 3.51 -1.49
CA ASP A 30 14.75 3.26 -0.95
C ASP A 30 15.08 4.17 0.24
N GLU A 31 14.89 5.47 0.03
CA GLU A 31 15.18 6.46 1.05
C GLU A 31 14.17 6.39 2.21
N ALA A 32 12.91 6.06 1.91
CA ALA A 32 11.88 5.84 2.91
C ALA A 32 12.20 4.63 3.82
N PHE A 33 12.56 3.48 3.25
CA PHE A 33 12.99 2.31 4.03
C PHE A 33 14.24 2.59 4.85
N SER A 34 15.23 3.25 4.25
CA SER A 34 16.45 3.67 4.95
C SER A 34 16.15 4.60 6.13
N SER A 35 15.22 5.54 5.95
CA SER A 35 14.77 6.46 7.00
C SER A 35 14.03 5.74 8.13
N LEU A 36 13.18 4.76 7.80
CA LEU A 36 12.47 3.93 8.78
C LEU A 36 13.44 3.06 9.58
N GLN A 37 14.41 2.44 8.90
CA GLN A 37 15.44 1.62 9.52
C GLN A 37 16.29 2.44 10.51
N LYS A 38 16.68 3.67 10.14
CA LYS A 38 17.42 4.59 11.04
C LYS A 38 16.62 4.99 12.28
N GLN A 39 15.29 5.04 12.17
CA GLN A 39 14.40 5.33 13.28
C GLN A 39 14.06 4.08 14.12
N GLY A 40 14.49 2.89 13.69
CA GLY A 40 14.13 1.63 14.34
C GLY A 40 12.65 1.26 14.20
N ILE A 41 11.95 1.80 13.21
CA ILE A 41 10.50 1.63 13.01
C ILE A 41 10.25 0.73 11.79
N GLY A 42 9.18 -0.08 11.86
CA GLY A 42 8.63 -0.77 10.69
C GLY A 42 9.30 -2.10 10.34
N ASN A 43 9.87 -2.83 11.30
CA ASN A 43 10.31 -4.23 11.15
C ASN A 43 11.14 -4.52 9.90
N ARG A 44 12.13 -3.65 9.67
CA ARG A 44 12.99 -3.70 8.47
C ARG A 44 12.18 -3.66 7.17
N GLY A 45 11.06 -2.95 7.14
CA GLY A 45 10.16 -2.87 5.98
C GLY A 45 9.11 -3.97 5.89
N MET A 46 9.20 -5.05 6.67
CA MET A 46 8.22 -6.14 6.60
C MET A 46 6.85 -5.69 7.11
N MET A 47 5.80 -6.03 6.38
CA MET A 47 4.42 -5.59 6.62
C MET A 47 4.20 -4.07 6.61
N THR A 48 5.12 -3.32 6.00
CA THR A 48 4.85 -1.92 5.67
C THR A 48 3.84 -1.82 4.53
N VAL A 49 3.00 -0.79 4.58
CA VAL A 49 1.91 -0.58 3.63
C VAL A 49 2.35 0.48 2.62
N GLY A 50 2.41 0.09 1.35
CA GLY A 50 2.60 1.00 0.23
C GLY A 50 1.26 1.52 -0.27
N LEU A 51 1.17 2.83 -0.47
CA LEU A 51 0.00 3.50 -1.04
C LEU A 51 0.38 4.04 -2.41
N ILE A 52 -0.46 3.78 -3.41
CA ILE A 52 -0.24 4.20 -4.78
C ILE A 52 -1.47 4.96 -5.29
N GLY A 53 -1.24 6.07 -5.97
CA GLY A 53 -2.25 6.83 -6.70
C GLY A 53 -1.95 6.84 -8.19
N SER A 54 -2.49 5.87 -8.90
CA SER A 54 -2.26 5.66 -10.33
C SER A 54 -3.16 6.55 -11.19
N ARG A 55 -2.65 6.97 -12.34
CA ARG A 55 -3.33 7.76 -13.39
C ARG A 55 -3.89 6.89 -14.52
N ASP A 56 -3.73 5.58 -14.44
CA ASP A 56 -4.38 4.65 -15.36
C ASP A 56 -5.91 4.69 -15.21
N VAL A 57 -6.61 4.17 -16.22
CA VAL A 57 -8.09 4.18 -16.25
C VAL A 57 -8.68 3.53 -14.99
N PRO A 58 -8.20 2.35 -14.53
CA PRO A 58 -8.70 1.76 -13.29
C PRO A 58 -8.45 2.64 -12.07
N GLY A 59 -7.24 3.19 -11.91
CA GLY A 59 -6.87 4.00 -10.76
C GLY A 59 -7.59 5.35 -10.70
N TYR A 60 -7.77 6.01 -11.85
CA TYR A 60 -8.59 7.22 -11.93
C TYR A 60 -10.06 6.93 -11.60
N THR A 61 -10.63 5.89 -12.20
CA THR A 61 -12.03 5.49 -11.97
C THR A 61 -12.29 5.20 -10.50
N LEU A 62 -11.39 4.47 -9.83
CA LEU A 62 -11.55 4.16 -8.41
C LEU A 62 -11.48 5.41 -7.53
N ARG A 63 -10.53 6.33 -7.77
CA ARG A 63 -10.40 7.55 -6.97
C ARG A 63 -11.62 8.48 -7.14
N THR A 64 -12.21 8.51 -8.33
CA THR A 64 -13.46 9.21 -8.61
C THR A 64 -14.64 8.52 -7.93
N ALA A 65 -14.78 7.19 -8.03
CA ALA A 65 -15.84 6.46 -7.34
C ALA A 65 -15.78 6.63 -5.81
N GLN A 66 -14.57 6.59 -5.24
CA GLN A 66 -14.35 6.87 -3.82
C GLN A 66 -14.74 8.30 -3.43
N SER A 67 -14.63 9.28 -4.34
CA SER A 67 -15.01 10.67 -4.07
C SER A 67 -16.52 10.80 -3.88
N MET A 68 -17.32 10.03 -4.61
CA MET A 68 -18.79 10.04 -4.51
C MET A 68 -19.30 9.58 -3.13
N LEU A 69 -18.51 8.75 -2.43
CA LEU A 69 -18.82 8.29 -1.08
C LEU A 69 -18.41 9.29 0.01
N ARG A 70 -17.66 10.34 -0.34
CA ARG A 70 -17.17 11.34 0.60
C ARG A 70 -18.09 12.55 0.61
N TRP A 71 -18.31 13.10 1.81
CA TRP A 71 -19.08 14.34 1.98
C TRP A 71 -18.41 15.57 1.33
N ASP A 72 -17.09 15.54 1.15
CA ASP A 72 -16.33 16.64 0.54
C ASP A 72 -16.16 16.49 -0.99
N LEU A 73 -16.64 15.38 -1.57
CA LEU A 73 -16.53 15.01 -2.99
C LEU A 73 -15.10 15.04 -3.55
N ARG A 74 -14.07 15.15 -2.70
CA ARG A 74 -12.68 15.23 -3.16
C ARG A 74 -12.19 13.84 -3.56
N PRO A 75 -11.57 13.69 -4.74
CA PRO A 75 -10.95 12.42 -5.12
C PRO A 75 -9.96 11.96 -4.06
N SER A 76 -9.96 10.66 -3.79
CA SER A 76 -8.90 10.04 -3.00
C SER A 76 -7.55 10.27 -3.68
N PHE A 77 -6.47 10.42 -2.91
CA PHE A 77 -5.12 10.43 -3.48
C PHE A 77 -4.65 9.02 -3.88
N TRP A 78 -5.27 7.99 -3.32
CA TRP A 78 -4.83 6.59 -3.37
C TRP A 78 -5.84 5.74 -4.13
N SER A 79 -5.36 4.98 -5.11
CA SER A 79 -6.12 4.01 -5.89
C SER A 79 -5.71 2.57 -5.63
N HIS A 80 -4.55 2.34 -5.02
CA HIS A 80 -4.04 0.99 -4.80
C HIS A 80 -3.22 0.92 -3.52
N VAL A 81 -3.19 -0.28 -2.94
CA VAL A 81 -2.45 -0.60 -1.72
C VAL A 81 -1.76 -1.94 -1.87
N PHE A 82 -0.54 -2.02 -1.39
CA PHE A 82 0.20 -3.27 -1.27
C PHE A 82 0.90 -3.36 0.09
N VAL A 83 1.32 -4.55 0.45
CA VAL A 83 2.09 -4.82 1.67
C VAL A 83 3.40 -5.47 1.30
N VAL A 84 4.49 -5.04 1.93
CA VAL A 84 5.81 -5.64 1.73
C VAL A 84 5.89 -6.99 2.44
N ALA A 85 6.18 -8.05 1.69
CA ALA A 85 6.14 -9.42 2.18
C ALA A 85 7.44 -9.87 2.87
N GLU A 86 8.57 -9.21 2.54
CA GLU A 86 9.91 -9.59 3.00
C GLU A 86 10.65 -8.41 3.64
N PRO A 87 11.55 -8.66 4.61
CA PRO A 87 12.36 -7.61 5.18
C PRO A 87 13.32 -7.01 4.12
N VAL A 88 13.37 -5.68 4.09
CA VAL A 88 14.32 -4.87 3.35
C VAL A 88 15.65 -4.85 4.10
N THR A 89 16.69 -5.36 3.45
CA THR A 89 18.07 -5.33 3.93
C THR A 89 18.93 -4.53 2.96
N SER A 90 20.16 -4.18 3.33
CA SER A 90 21.10 -3.48 2.45
C SER A 90 21.45 -4.23 1.16
N ARG A 91 21.18 -5.54 1.08
CA ARG A 91 21.39 -6.37 -0.11
C ARG A 91 20.11 -6.59 -0.92
N THR A 92 18.96 -6.14 -0.43
CA THR A 92 17.68 -6.37 -1.08
C THR A 92 17.54 -5.42 -2.27
N SER A 93 17.40 -5.97 -3.49
CA SER A 93 17.03 -5.17 -4.65
C SER A 93 15.56 -4.75 -4.53
N LEU A 94 15.31 -3.45 -4.46
CA LEU A 94 13.94 -2.93 -4.33
C LEU A 94 13.09 -3.24 -5.55
N ARG A 95 13.67 -3.30 -6.75
CA ARG A 95 12.92 -3.67 -7.96
C ARG A 95 12.29 -5.06 -7.82
N SER A 96 13.00 -5.99 -7.18
CA SER A 96 12.54 -7.37 -6.97
C SER A 96 11.96 -7.60 -5.58
N LEU A 97 11.72 -6.56 -4.79
CA LEU A 97 11.18 -6.70 -3.43
C LEU A 97 9.77 -7.31 -3.51
N PRO A 98 9.51 -8.47 -2.90
CA PRO A 98 8.20 -9.11 -2.96
C PRO A 98 7.15 -8.29 -2.21
N ILE A 99 5.99 -8.14 -2.84
CA ILE A 99 4.81 -7.49 -2.29
C ILE A 99 3.59 -8.39 -2.41
N LEU A 100 2.65 -8.22 -1.49
CA LEU A 100 1.31 -8.80 -1.53
C LEU A 100 0.31 -7.69 -1.82
N GLU A 101 -0.60 -7.94 -2.76
CA GLU A 101 -1.58 -6.95 -3.19
C GLU A 101 -2.89 -7.61 -3.61
N VAL A 102 -3.96 -6.83 -3.64
CA VAL A 102 -5.24 -7.25 -4.22
C VAL A 102 -5.54 -6.28 -5.36
N PRO A 103 -5.00 -6.52 -6.57
CA PRO A 103 -5.12 -5.57 -7.66
C PRO A 103 -6.47 -5.74 -8.38
N LEU A 104 -7.16 -4.62 -8.64
CA LEU A 104 -8.31 -4.62 -9.57
C LEU A 104 -7.85 -4.91 -11.01
N HIS A 105 -6.64 -4.47 -11.35
CA HIS A 105 -6.00 -4.69 -12.64
C HIS A 105 -4.54 -5.12 -12.42
N PRO A 106 -4.24 -6.44 -12.48
CA PRO A 106 -2.91 -6.96 -12.17
C PRO A 106 -1.90 -6.57 -13.26
N ARG A 107 -0.88 -5.81 -12.88
CA ARG A 107 0.18 -5.35 -13.81
C ARG A 107 1.16 -6.43 -14.23
N ASN A 108 1.25 -7.52 -13.46
CA ASN A 108 2.01 -8.71 -13.82
C ASN A 108 1.28 -9.59 -14.86
N GLY A 109 0.04 -9.23 -15.24
CA GLY A 109 -0.79 -10.01 -16.17
C GLY A 109 -1.38 -11.29 -15.58
N ILE A 110 -1.10 -11.57 -14.30
CA ILE A 110 -1.58 -12.76 -13.60
C ILE A 110 -2.81 -12.36 -12.80
N PHE A 111 -3.97 -12.87 -13.22
CA PHE A 111 -5.20 -12.70 -12.45
C PHE A 111 -5.12 -13.48 -11.14
N PRO A 112 -5.52 -12.86 -10.02
CA PRO A 112 -5.54 -13.54 -8.74
C PRO A 112 -6.43 -14.79 -8.80
N ARG A 113 -5.97 -15.89 -8.21
CA ARG A 113 -6.81 -17.09 -8.12
C ARG A 113 -7.89 -16.88 -7.06
N PRO A 114 -9.14 -17.31 -7.31
CA PRO A 114 -10.20 -17.23 -6.31
C PRO A 114 -9.86 -17.95 -5.00
N GLU A 115 -9.10 -19.05 -5.07
CA GLU A 115 -8.63 -19.79 -3.89
C GLU A 115 -7.74 -18.94 -2.94
N CYS A 116 -7.15 -17.87 -3.47
CA CYS A 116 -6.26 -16.96 -2.75
C CYS A 116 -6.99 -15.73 -2.20
N ASN A 117 -8.33 -15.69 -2.22
CA ASN A 117 -9.14 -14.50 -1.88
C ASN A 117 -8.73 -13.23 -2.65
N GLY A 118 -8.26 -13.40 -3.89
CA GLY A 118 -7.84 -12.26 -4.70
C GLY A 118 -6.45 -11.71 -4.36
N ILE A 119 -5.73 -12.32 -3.42
CA ILE A 119 -4.33 -11.96 -3.13
C ILE A 119 -3.46 -12.36 -4.32
N ASN A 120 -2.64 -11.42 -4.76
CA ASN A 120 -1.64 -11.58 -5.80
C ASN A 120 -0.25 -11.29 -5.25
N GLU A 121 0.74 -12.01 -5.77
CA GLU A 121 2.15 -11.77 -5.49
C GLU A 121 2.73 -10.90 -6.60
N GLY A 122 3.40 -9.83 -6.20
CA GLY A 122 4.02 -8.88 -7.11
C GLY A 122 5.43 -8.50 -6.67
N THR A 123 6.05 -7.61 -7.43
CA THR A 123 7.29 -6.95 -7.01
C THR A 123 7.10 -5.45 -6.98
N LEU A 124 7.81 -4.77 -6.08
CA LEU A 124 7.74 -3.32 -5.97
C LEU A 124 8.14 -2.61 -7.27
N GLY A 125 8.95 -3.25 -8.12
CA GLY A 125 9.30 -2.75 -9.45
C GLY A 125 8.11 -2.47 -10.38
N LEU A 126 6.95 -3.09 -10.13
CA LEU A 126 5.70 -2.83 -10.88
C LEU A 126 5.19 -1.39 -10.71
N TYR A 127 5.66 -0.67 -9.69
CA TYR A 127 5.25 0.69 -9.34
C TYR A 127 6.37 1.74 -9.54
N GLU A 128 7.39 1.42 -10.34
CA GLU A 128 8.52 2.32 -10.59
C GLU A 128 8.14 3.57 -11.40
N ASN A 129 7.17 3.44 -12.32
CA ASN A 129 6.84 4.47 -13.29
C ASN A 129 6.02 5.61 -12.65
N LYS A 130 6.70 6.72 -12.34
CA LYS A 130 6.09 7.92 -11.74
C LYS A 130 5.02 8.61 -12.60
N ASP A 131 5.05 8.40 -13.92
CA ASP A 131 4.10 9.07 -14.82
C ASP A 131 2.72 8.39 -14.75
N ILE A 132 2.72 7.07 -14.53
CA ILE A 132 1.54 6.27 -14.24
C ILE A 132 1.20 6.36 -12.75
N ASP A 133 2.16 6.12 -11.85
CA ASP A 133 1.98 6.12 -10.40
C ASP A 133 2.38 7.47 -9.81
N ALA A 134 1.49 8.44 -9.98
CA ALA A 134 1.74 9.84 -9.70
C ALA A 134 1.82 10.17 -8.21
N ASN A 135 1.14 9.41 -7.36
CA ASN A 135 1.24 9.54 -5.91
C ASN A 135 1.80 8.25 -5.32
N VAL A 136 2.78 8.38 -4.43
CA VAL A 136 3.34 7.26 -3.67
C VAL A 136 3.42 7.62 -2.19
N GLY A 137 3.12 6.64 -1.35
CA GLY A 137 3.20 6.75 0.10
C GLY A 137 3.69 5.45 0.71
N LEU A 138 4.33 5.55 1.87
CA LEU A 138 4.74 4.39 2.65
C LEU A 138 4.33 4.61 4.10
N VAL A 139 3.57 3.66 4.65
CA VAL A 139 3.11 3.68 6.03
C VAL A 139 3.77 2.51 6.75
N ALA A 140 4.57 2.83 7.76
CA ALA A 140 5.14 1.84 8.65
C ALA A 140 4.25 1.66 9.87
N VAL A 141 4.03 0.41 10.26
CA VAL A 141 3.33 0.06 11.48
C VAL A 141 4.37 -0.45 12.48
N SER A 142 4.40 0.15 13.66
CA SER A 142 5.22 -0.34 14.78
C SER A 142 4.56 -1.60 15.36
N MET A 143 5.24 -2.73 15.21
CA MET A 143 4.89 -4.02 15.82
C MET A 143 6.19 -4.78 16.07
N SER A 144 6.16 -5.87 16.83
CA SER A 144 7.32 -6.74 17.02
C SER A 144 7.63 -7.58 15.77
N ASP A 145 8.87 -8.08 15.66
CA ASP A 145 9.29 -8.99 14.57
C ASP A 145 8.44 -10.29 14.59
N GLU A 146 8.08 -10.78 15.77
CA GLU A 146 7.21 -11.93 15.98
C GLU A 146 5.80 -11.69 15.46
N GLU A 147 5.22 -10.52 15.74
CA GLU A 147 3.90 -10.13 15.24
C GLU A 147 3.91 -9.97 13.72
N ALA A 148 4.95 -9.34 13.17
CA ALA A 148 5.09 -9.17 11.72
C ALA A 148 5.20 -10.54 11.01
N LYS A 149 5.94 -11.50 11.58
CA LYS A 149 6.02 -12.89 11.07
C LYS A 149 4.68 -13.61 11.15
N LYS A 150 3.94 -13.46 12.26
CA LYS A 150 2.59 -14.02 12.42
C LYS A 150 1.62 -13.44 11.39
N LEU A 151 1.67 -12.12 11.18
CA LEU A 151 0.82 -11.43 10.22
C LEU A 151 1.15 -11.85 8.78
N LYS A 152 2.43 -11.95 8.42
CA LYS A 152 2.87 -12.53 7.14
C LYS A 152 2.34 -13.94 6.95
N LYS A 153 2.51 -14.81 7.95
CA LYS A 153 2.01 -16.19 7.90
C LYS A 153 0.49 -16.24 7.69
N ARG A 154 -0.26 -15.33 8.31
CA ARG A 154 -1.70 -15.21 8.10
C ARG A 154 -2.04 -14.70 6.70
N ALA A 155 -1.35 -13.67 6.23
CA ALA A 155 -1.54 -13.12 4.88
C ALA A 155 -1.26 -14.15 3.77
N MET A 156 -0.31 -15.06 4.00
CA MET A 156 -0.01 -16.17 3.09
C MET A 156 -0.92 -17.39 3.26
N ASN A 157 -1.72 -17.45 4.33
CA ASN A 157 -2.68 -18.52 4.56
C ASN A 157 -4.08 -18.03 4.17
N TRP A 158 -4.33 -18.03 2.86
CA TRP A 158 -5.46 -17.36 2.22
C TRP A 158 -6.83 -17.89 2.66
N ASN A 159 -6.91 -19.08 3.22
CA ASN A 159 -8.18 -19.77 3.51
C ASN A 159 -8.71 -19.53 4.93
N GLN A 160 -8.11 -18.64 5.73
CA GLN A 160 -8.58 -18.39 7.11
C GLN A 160 -9.89 -17.60 7.18
N ASP A 161 -10.17 -16.74 6.20
CA ASP A 161 -11.35 -15.86 6.19
C ASP A 161 -12.45 -16.30 5.20
N ARG A 162 -12.35 -17.51 4.63
CA ARG A 162 -13.45 -18.11 3.83
C ARG A 162 -14.73 -18.34 4.66
N VAL A 163 -14.63 -18.14 5.97
CA VAL A 163 -15.71 -18.18 6.95
C VAL A 163 -15.69 -16.84 7.71
N ARG A 164 -16.49 -15.84 7.32
CA ARG A 164 -17.04 -14.79 8.24
C ARG A 164 -17.74 -13.59 7.59
N TYR A 165 -17.60 -13.35 6.29
CA TYR A 165 -18.36 -12.26 5.67
C TYR A 165 -19.65 -12.81 5.07
N ASN A 166 -20.66 -12.97 5.92
CA ASN A 166 -22.02 -13.11 5.44
C ASN A 166 -22.37 -11.80 4.73
N PHE A 167 -22.38 -11.83 3.39
CA PHE A 167 -22.62 -10.65 2.57
C PHE A 167 -23.91 -9.91 2.98
N TRP A 168 -24.90 -10.66 3.45
CA TRP A 168 -26.16 -10.15 3.98
C TRP A 168 -26.01 -9.39 5.31
N GLU A 169 -25.07 -9.76 6.17
CA GLU A 169 -24.79 -9.02 7.41
C GLU A 169 -23.98 -7.74 7.17
N MET A 170 -23.26 -7.65 6.03
CA MET A 170 -22.48 -6.45 5.68
C MET A 170 -23.31 -5.37 4.97
N LEU A 171 -24.48 -5.71 4.42
CA LEU A 171 -25.35 -4.76 3.73
C LEU A 171 -26.32 -4.02 4.66
N GLY A 172 -26.35 -4.37 5.95
CA GLY A 172 -27.26 -3.79 6.95
C GLY A 172 -28.57 -4.55 7.05
#